data_AF-A0A359I5Z0-F1
#
_entry.id   AF-A0A359I5Z0-F1
#
_cell.length_a   1.000
_cell.length_b   1.000
_cell.length_c   1.000
_cell.angle_alpha   90.00
_cell.angle_beta   90.00
_cell.angle_gamma   90.00
#
_symmetry.space_group_name_H-M   'P 1'
#
loop_
_entity.id
_entity.type
_entity.pdbx_description
1 polymer ?
#
loop_
_entity_poly.entity_id
_entity_poly.type
_entity_poly.pdbx_seq_one_letter_code
_entity_poly.pdbx_strand_id
1 'polypeptide(L)'
;MGAIGVINAGWKISDCSNRGDVTASNGSSTAYAYGFSSKTSAGKTKESLVTIERCFNSGEVRGNGAGISGFIGDLAKFGYMSDCYNTGDVYSIGSNPANGALTAGGLVGKMNGVMERCFNAGDV
;
A
#
# COMPACT_ATOMS: atom_id res chain seq x y z
N MET A 1 0.46 4.37 7.93
CA MET A 1 0.86 4.73 6.56
C MET A 1 2.25 5.33 6.66
N GLY A 2 3.15 5.06 5.70
CA GLY A 2 4.52 5.57 5.74
C GLY A 2 4.75 6.95 5.11
N ALA A 3 3.93 7.37 4.13
CA ALA A 3 4.13 8.65 3.44
C ALA A 3 2.85 9.49 3.31
N ILE A 4 1.87 9.02 2.55
CA ILE A 4 0.67 9.79 2.20
C ILE A 4 -0.56 9.04 2.71
N GLY A 5 -1.46 9.71 3.42
CA GLY A 5 -2.68 9.08 3.92
C GLY A 5 -3.55 8.53 2.79
N VAL A 6 -4.03 9.41 1.92
CA VAL A 6 -4.88 9.11 0.76
C VAL A 6 -4.36 9.91 -0.43
N ILE A 7 -4.23 9.28 -1.59
CA ILE A 7 -3.86 9.94 -2.85
C ILE A 7 -5.14 10.24 -3.62
N ASN A 8 -5.49 11.50 -3.81
CA ASN A 8 -6.76 11.88 -4.43
C ASN A 8 -6.73 11.82 -5.96
N ALA A 9 -7.91 11.78 -6.56
CA ALA A 9 -8.08 11.73 -8.01
C ALA A 9 -7.35 12.91 -8.70
N GLY A 10 -6.68 12.62 -9.82
CA GLY A 10 -5.87 13.60 -10.56
C GLY A 10 -4.52 13.92 -9.95
N TRP A 11 -4.15 13.32 -8.81
CA TRP A 11 -2.83 13.55 -8.22
C TRP A 11 -1.75 12.78 -8.97
N LYS A 12 -0.60 13.43 -9.15
CA LYS A 12 0.65 12.80 -9.57
C LYS A 12 1.61 12.75 -8.39
N ILE A 13 2.06 11.55 -8.05
CA ILE A 13 3.10 11.30 -7.05
C ILE A 13 4.28 10.68 -7.78
N SER A 14 5.45 11.29 -7.66
CA SER A 14 6.67 10.75 -8.28
C SER A 14 7.89 10.93 -7.39
N ASP A 15 8.82 9.98 -7.50
CA ASP A 15 10.16 10.10 -6.90
C ASP A 15 10.14 10.26 -5.36
N CYS A 16 9.15 9.64 -4.70
CA CYS A 16 8.93 9.69 -3.26
C CYS A 16 9.19 8.33 -2.62
N SER A 17 9.67 8.31 -1.37
CA SER A 17 9.95 7.05 -0.69
C SER A 17 9.65 7.09 0.80
N ASN A 18 9.19 5.96 1.33
CA ASN A 18 9.24 5.69 2.76
C ASN A 18 10.42 4.77 3.08
N ARG A 19 11.23 5.13 4.07
CA ARG A 19 12.31 4.28 4.61
C ARG A 19 12.12 3.93 6.08
N GLY A 20 11.18 4.57 6.76
CA GLY A 20 10.91 4.31 8.18
C GLY A 20 9.92 3.16 8.34
N ASP A 21 10.03 2.44 9.45
CA ASP A 21 9.12 1.33 9.73
C ASP A 21 7.71 1.83 10.00
N VAL A 22 6.73 1.08 9.49
CA VAL A 22 5.30 1.35 9.64
C VAL A 22 4.70 0.25 10.49
N THR A 23 4.53 0.52 11.78
CA THR A 23 3.84 -0.39 12.70
C THR A 23 2.44 0.14 13.01
N ALA A 24 1.43 -0.70 12.78
CA ALA A 24 0.08 -0.48 13.26
C ALA A 24 -0.25 -1.56 14.29
N SER A 25 -0.27 -1.17 15.56
CA SER A 25 -0.68 -2.03 16.66
C SER A 25 -1.64 -1.25 17.55
N ASN A 26 -2.93 -1.48 17.38
CA ASN A 26 -3.91 -1.11 18.39
C ASN A 26 -4.35 -2.40 19.11
N GLY A 27 -4.85 -2.31 20.35
CA GLY A 27 -5.43 -3.47 21.04
C GLY A 27 -6.70 -4.04 20.38
N SER A 28 -7.05 -3.52 19.20
CA SER A 28 -8.11 -4.00 18.32
C SER A 28 -7.49 -4.82 17.19
N SER A 29 -8.27 -5.69 16.57
CA SER A 29 -7.80 -6.53 15.47
C SER A 29 -7.99 -5.89 14.09
N THR A 30 -7.77 -4.56 14.01
CA THR A 30 -8.06 -3.74 12.83
C THR A 30 -6.93 -2.75 12.49
N ALA A 31 -5.73 -2.93 13.03
CA ALA A 31 -4.64 -2.01 12.76
C ALA A 31 -4.06 -2.25 11.35
N TYR A 32 -4.49 -1.42 10.41
CA TYR A 32 -4.01 -1.41 9.03
C TYR A 32 -2.65 -0.73 8.91
N ALA A 33 -1.69 -1.40 8.27
CA ALA A 33 -0.37 -0.86 7.97
C ALA A 33 -0.09 -0.89 6.48
N TYR A 34 0.41 0.23 5.96
CA TYR A 34 0.74 0.41 4.55
C TYR A 34 2.04 1.20 4.43
N GLY A 35 3.03 0.66 3.72
CA GLY A 35 4.37 1.25 3.65
C GLY A 35 4.41 2.63 2.99
N PHE A 36 3.46 2.97 2.12
CA PHE A 36 3.43 4.28 1.47
C PHE A 36 2.08 4.99 1.62
N SER A 37 1.00 4.40 1.10
CA SER A 37 -0.34 5.01 1.15
C SER A 37 -1.46 4.02 1.45
N SER A 38 -2.52 4.47 2.12
CA SER A 38 -3.68 3.60 2.39
C SER A 38 -4.43 3.26 1.10
N LYS A 39 -4.66 4.26 0.24
CA LYS A 39 -5.45 4.09 -0.97
C LYS A 39 -5.27 5.24 -1.94
N THR A 40 -5.66 4.98 -3.18
CA THR A 40 -6.00 6.03 -4.15
C THR A 40 -7.51 6.24 -4.18
N SER A 41 -7.95 7.47 -4.39
CA SER A 41 -9.35 7.78 -4.70
C SER A 41 -9.66 7.35 -6.12
N ALA A 42 -10.80 6.67 -6.33
CA ALA A 42 -11.21 6.24 -7.66
C ALA A 42 -11.47 7.46 -8.55
N GLY A 43 -10.72 7.57 -9.65
CA GLY A 43 -11.05 8.50 -10.73
C GLY A 43 -12.34 8.07 -11.43
N LYS A 44 -12.93 8.97 -12.21
CA LYS A 44 -14.10 8.66 -13.07
C LYS A 44 -13.77 8.76 -14.56
N THR A 45 -12.67 9.42 -14.89
CA THR A 45 -12.26 9.77 -16.25
C THR A 45 -10.74 9.70 -16.38
N LYS A 46 -10.20 9.84 -17.60
CA LYS A 46 -8.75 9.89 -17.81
C LYS A 46 -8.10 11.13 -17.21
N GLU A 47 -8.82 12.25 -17.16
CA GLU A 47 -8.36 13.51 -16.58
C GLU A 47 -8.23 13.44 -15.05
N SER A 48 -8.89 12.47 -14.44
CA SER A 48 -8.81 12.19 -13.00
C SER A 48 -7.91 11.00 -12.67
N LEU A 49 -7.07 10.57 -13.63
CA LEU A 49 -6.08 9.51 -13.44
C LEU A 49 -5.15 9.87 -12.28
N VAL A 50 -5.02 8.93 -11.34
CA VAL A 50 -3.98 8.98 -10.32
C VAL A 50 -2.73 8.32 -10.89
N THR A 51 -1.60 9.01 -10.81
CA THR A 51 -0.33 8.51 -11.33
C THR A 51 0.69 8.42 -10.20
N ILE A 52 1.28 7.24 -10.01
CA ILE A 52 2.31 6.96 -9.02
C ILE A 52 3.51 6.35 -9.74
N GLU A 53 4.65 7.04 -9.72
CA GLU A 53 5.82 6.68 -10.52
C GLU A 53 7.10 6.67 -9.68
N ARG A 54 7.99 5.68 -9.86
CA ARG A 54 9.34 5.70 -9.26
C ARG A 54 9.33 5.92 -7.73
N CYS A 55 8.30 5.39 -7.07
CA CYS A 55 8.13 5.51 -5.63
C CYS A 55 8.38 4.17 -4.97
N PHE A 56 8.85 4.18 -3.72
CA PHE A 56 9.12 2.92 -3.03
C PHE A 56 8.90 2.97 -1.52
N ASN A 57 8.76 1.77 -0.96
CA ASN A 57 8.91 1.54 0.46
C ASN A 57 10.11 0.61 0.71
N SER A 58 10.97 0.99 1.65
CA SER A 58 12.04 0.12 2.14
C SER A 58 12.01 -0.08 3.66
N GLY A 59 11.09 0.60 4.35
CA GLY A 59 10.85 0.37 5.78
C GLY A 59 9.97 -0.85 5.97
N GLU A 60 10.13 -1.51 7.10
CA GLU A 60 9.32 -2.68 7.43
C GLU A 60 7.84 -2.29 7.66
N VAL A 61 6.89 -3.16 7.29
CA VAL A 61 5.46 -2.93 7.49
C VAL A 61 4.88 -4.03 8.37
N ARG A 62 4.38 -3.66 9.56
CA ARG A 62 3.75 -4.58 10.52
C ARG A 62 2.34 -4.14 10.87
N GLY A 63 1.37 -5.03 10.78
CA GLY A 63 0.00 -4.75 11.24
C GLY A 63 -0.78 -5.99 11.65
N ASN A 64 -1.79 -5.80 12.50
CA ASN A 64 -2.63 -6.88 13.03
C ASN A 64 -4.04 -6.94 12.40
N GLY A 65 -4.35 -6.03 11.47
CA GLY A 65 -5.57 -6.03 10.68
C GLY A 65 -5.45 -6.80 9.36
N ALA A 66 -6.56 -6.95 8.64
CA ALA A 66 -6.58 -7.47 7.27
C ALA A 66 -6.06 -6.43 6.27
N GLY A 67 -5.48 -6.85 5.14
CA GLY A 67 -5.07 -5.93 4.08
C GLY A 67 -3.80 -5.13 4.38
N ILE A 68 -2.83 -5.73 5.06
CA ILE A 68 -1.49 -5.12 5.23
C ILE A 68 -0.79 -5.06 3.88
N SER A 69 -0.06 -3.98 3.58
CA SER A 69 0.65 -3.89 2.31
C SER A 69 1.99 -3.18 2.38
N GLY A 70 2.99 -3.73 1.68
CA GLY A 70 4.32 -3.15 1.61
C GLY A 70 4.34 -1.77 0.97
N PHE A 71 3.40 -1.42 0.10
CA PHE A 71 3.37 -0.10 -0.54
C PHE A 71 1.98 0.57 -0.49
N ILE A 72 1.00 0.10 -1.26
CA ILE A 72 -0.35 0.70 -1.30
C ILE A 72 -1.42 -0.28 -0.82
N GLY A 73 -2.34 0.17 0.03
CA GLY A 73 -3.48 -0.65 0.46
C GLY A 73 -4.47 -0.95 -0.66
N ASP A 74 -5.13 0.09 -1.20
CA ASP A 74 -6.08 -0.04 -2.31
C ASP A 74 -5.69 0.88 -3.48
N LEU A 75 -5.21 0.29 -4.57
CA LEU A 75 -5.02 0.99 -5.84
C LEU A 75 -6.33 0.93 -6.63
N ALA A 76 -7.14 1.98 -6.50
CA ALA A 76 -8.48 2.07 -7.08
C ALA A 76 -8.46 2.17 -8.62
N LYS A 77 -9.65 2.06 -9.23
CA LYS A 77 -9.86 2.30 -10.67
C LYS A 77 -9.32 3.67 -11.08
N PHE A 78 -8.80 3.77 -12.30
CA PHE A 78 -8.11 4.96 -12.79
C PHE A 78 -6.88 5.33 -11.93
N GLY A 79 -6.24 4.34 -11.30
CA GLY A 79 -4.87 4.43 -10.79
C GLY A 79 -3.90 3.80 -11.78
N TYR A 80 -2.81 4.49 -12.08
CA TYR A 80 -1.66 4.00 -12.83
C TYR A 80 -0.43 4.04 -11.93
N MET A 81 0.12 2.87 -11.63
CA MET A 81 1.34 2.73 -10.85
C MET A 81 2.45 2.12 -11.71
N SER A 82 3.60 2.78 -11.75
CA SER A 82 4.72 2.35 -12.58
C SER A 82 6.06 2.52 -11.89
N ASP A 83 6.98 1.59 -12.15
CA ASP A 83 8.36 1.67 -11.65
C ASP A 83 8.43 1.82 -10.11
N CYS A 84 7.44 1.26 -9.41
CA CYS A 84 7.33 1.32 -7.95
C CYS A 84 7.68 -0.02 -7.32
N TYR A 85 8.21 0.00 -6.11
CA TYR A 85 8.63 -1.24 -5.47
C TYR A 85 8.55 -1.21 -3.94
N ASN A 86 8.61 -2.40 -3.37
CA ASN A 86 8.79 -2.61 -1.95
C ASN A 86 10.02 -3.50 -1.70
N THR A 87 10.92 -3.05 -0.83
CA THR A 87 12.04 -3.86 -0.32
C THR A 87 11.98 -4.09 1.19
N GLY A 88 11.01 -3.49 1.90
CA GLY A 88 10.82 -3.75 3.33
C GLY A 88 9.96 -4.97 3.56
N ASP A 89 10.23 -5.73 4.62
CA ASP A 89 9.44 -6.92 4.95
C ASP A 89 8.03 -6.55 5.39
N VAL A 90 7.06 -7.41 5.10
CA VAL A 90 5.64 -7.19 5.36
C VAL A 90 5.09 -8.29 6.26
N TYR A 91 4.73 -7.94 7.48
CA TYR A 91 4.19 -8.91 8.44
C TYR A 91 2.74 -8.63 8.78
N SER A 92 1.90 -9.66 8.62
CA SER A 92 0.61 -9.72 9.32
C SER A 92 0.80 -10.43 10.66
N ILE A 93 0.73 -9.66 11.74
CA ILE A 93 0.97 -10.15 13.12
C ILE A 93 -0.34 -10.38 13.90
N GLY A 94 -1.49 -10.37 13.21
CA GLY A 94 -2.77 -10.68 13.80
C GLY A 94 -2.91 -12.17 14.11
N SER A 95 -3.50 -12.51 15.25
CA SER A 95 -3.75 -13.91 15.66
C SER A 95 -5.22 -14.25 15.80
N ASN A 96 -6.12 -13.27 15.59
CA ASN A 96 -7.54 -13.45 15.83
C ASN A 96 -8.27 -13.96 14.55
N PRO A 97 -8.71 -15.23 14.53
CA PRO A 97 -9.35 -15.86 13.38
C PRO A 97 -10.71 -15.25 13.00
N ALA A 98 -11.30 -14.41 13.85
CA ALA A 98 -12.57 -13.72 13.57
C ALA A 98 -12.43 -12.56 12.56
N ASN A 99 -11.22 -12.12 12.19
CA ASN A 99 -11.01 -10.92 11.35
C ASN A 99 -10.95 -11.19 9.85
N GLY A 100 -11.42 -12.36 9.41
CA GLY A 100 -11.27 -12.79 8.03
C GLY A 100 -9.81 -13.10 7.68
N ALA A 101 -9.58 -13.67 6.51
CA ALA A 101 -8.25 -14.04 6.05
C ALA A 101 -7.30 -12.83 6.17
N LEU A 102 -6.29 -12.95 7.04
CA LEU A 102 -5.20 -11.99 7.14
C LEU A 102 -4.49 -11.98 5.79
N THR A 103 -4.68 -10.93 5.02
CA THR A 103 -4.01 -10.74 3.75
C THR A 103 -2.87 -9.75 3.92
N ALA A 104 -1.65 -10.21 3.66
CA ALA A 104 -0.48 -9.36 3.46
C ALA A 104 -0.18 -9.33 1.96
N GLY A 105 0.06 -8.15 1.42
CA GLY A 105 0.51 -7.95 0.04
C GLY A 105 1.89 -7.30 0.02
N GLY A 106 2.86 -7.91 -0.64
CA GLY A 106 4.21 -7.34 -0.73
C GLY A 106 4.27 -5.95 -1.37
N LEU A 107 3.30 -5.62 -2.25
CA LEU A 107 3.26 -4.32 -2.91
C LEU A 107 1.88 -3.65 -2.79
N VAL A 108 0.84 -4.28 -3.34
CA VAL A 108 -0.53 -3.75 -3.31
C VAL A 108 -1.49 -4.75 -2.67
N GLY A 109 -2.27 -4.31 -1.69
CA GLY A 109 -3.24 -5.17 -0.98
C GLY A 109 -4.50 -5.45 -1.79
N LYS A 110 -4.99 -4.45 -2.54
CA LYS A 110 -6.16 -4.55 -3.42
C LYS A 110 -5.93 -3.74 -4.70
N MET A 111 -6.13 -4.40 -5.84
CA MET A 111 -5.73 -3.89 -7.16
C MET A 111 -6.94 -3.75 -8.10
N ASN A 112 -7.25 -2.51 -8.54
CA ASN A 112 -8.34 -2.19 -9.47
C ASN A 112 -7.93 -1.26 -10.64
N GLY A 113 -6.72 -0.71 -10.61
CA GLY A 113 -6.09 0.07 -11.68
C GLY A 113 -5.09 -0.75 -12.53
N VAL A 114 -4.01 -0.09 -12.95
CA VAL A 114 -2.92 -0.66 -13.76
C VAL A 114 -1.60 -0.61 -12.98
N MET A 115 -0.83 -1.69 -13.05
CA MET A 115 0.51 -1.81 -12.46
C MET A 115 1.51 -2.30 -13.51
N GLU A 116 2.59 -1.55 -13.72
CA GLU A 116 3.62 -1.87 -14.71
C GLU A 116 5.02 -1.73 -14.13
N ARG A 117 5.93 -2.66 -14.44
CA ARG A 117 7.35 -2.58 -14.02
C ARG A 117 7.52 -2.38 -12.51
N CYS A 118 6.68 -3.03 -11.72
CA CYS A 118 6.73 -2.97 -10.26
C CYS A 118 7.14 -4.31 -9.68
N PHE A 119 7.78 -4.32 -8.52
CA PHE A 119 8.22 -5.56 -7.86
C PHE A 119 8.14 -5.46 -6.33
N ASN A 120 8.12 -6.63 -5.69
CA ASN A 120 8.39 -6.79 -4.28
C ASN A 120 9.67 -7.62 -4.13
N ALA A 121 10.55 -7.19 -3.23
CA ALA A 121 11.78 -7.90 -2.88
C ALA A 121 11.92 -8.12 -1.36
N GLY A 122 11.00 -7.61 -0.54
CA GLY A 122 10.92 -7.96 0.88
C GLY A 122 10.16 -9.26 1.11
N ASP A 123 10.35 -9.88 2.27
CA ASP A 123 9.61 -11.07 2.66
C ASP A 123 8.15 -10.72 3.03
N VAL A 124 7.22 -11.65 2.81
CA VAL A 124 5.78 -11.50 3.09
C VAL A 124 5.24 -12.74 3.78
#